data_AF-A0A1Z5L9C8-F1
#
_entry.id   AF-A0A1Z5L9C8-F1
#
_cell.length_a   1.000
_cell.length_b   1.000
_cell.length_c   1.000
_cell.angle_alpha   90.00
_cell.angle_beta   90.00
_cell.angle_gamma   90.00
#
_symmetry.space_group_name_H-M   'P 1'
#
loop_
_entity.id
_entity.type
_entity.pdbx_description
1 polymer ?
#
loop_
_entity_poly.entity_id
_entity_poly.type
_entity_poly.pdbx_seq_one_letter_code
_entity_poly.pdbx_strand_id
1 'polypeptide(L)'
;MKRIMNCINGDAKDEARDETDRSIPEECIIPPVPSTPTTMGSVLTRMDSLTEGGYRISVVTGDRHGAGTDANVWIRLHDVDGRKSPVITLNHTFKNDHERGETSSFSVKPVLNFGRLEKVELWRDRFGFGHAWFVDRVEVLDLLSGELYMFPFHRWLPPDQHFFVALYDSVLPHSDPHQTQRREELQRKRHIYRYKAWIPDGPTQSYSLPEDERFSHEYKWDIVSMKARMMVETKLIKIKVFHWESMEDLRRVYKFSLGEPKSLDHWFGLQRVQGVNPFLIQLC
;
A
#
# COMPACT_ATOMS: atom_id res chain seq x y z
N MET A 1 14.76 -31.14 -16.50
CA MET A 1 13.72 -30.90 -15.47
C MET A 1 13.43 -32.18 -14.66
N LYS A 2 14.43 -32.76 -14.01
CA LYS A 2 14.30 -34.03 -13.24
C LYS A 2 14.89 -33.91 -11.82
N ARG A 3 14.85 -32.71 -11.22
CA ARG A 3 15.49 -32.44 -9.93
C ARG A 3 14.70 -31.53 -8.98
N ILE A 4 13.40 -31.41 -9.17
CA ILE A 4 12.49 -30.68 -8.27
C ILE A 4 11.25 -31.55 -8.02
N MET A 5 11.45 -32.75 -7.47
CA MET A 5 10.35 -33.70 -7.25
C MET A 5 10.56 -34.56 -5.99
N ASN A 6 11.30 -34.04 -5.00
CA ASN A 6 11.62 -34.75 -3.74
C ASN A 6 11.43 -33.89 -2.47
N CYS A 7 10.42 -33.02 -2.46
CA CYS A 7 10.01 -32.33 -1.22
C CYS A 7 8.48 -32.34 -1.07
N ILE A 8 7.87 -33.51 -1.26
CA ILE A 8 6.45 -33.74 -0.95
C ILE A 8 6.38 -35.17 -0.43
N ASN A 9 6.68 -35.36 0.85
CA ASN A 9 6.27 -36.52 1.64
C ASN A 9 6.30 -36.06 3.10
N GLY A 10 5.12 -35.84 3.64
CA GLY A 10 4.87 -35.36 5.00
C GLY A 10 3.37 -35.34 5.19
N ASP A 11 2.84 -36.49 5.60
CA ASP A 11 1.45 -36.79 5.86
C ASP A 11 0.76 -35.78 6.79
N ALA A 12 -0.48 -35.45 6.48
CA ALA A 12 -1.54 -35.23 7.46
C ALA A 12 -2.88 -35.60 6.82
N LYS A 13 -3.36 -36.81 7.14
CA LYS A 13 -4.77 -37.18 7.04
C LYS A 13 -5.51 -36.50 8.20
N ASP A 14 -6.70 -35.96 7.97
CA ASP A 14 -7.92 -36.59 8.51
C ASP A 14 -9.22 -35.87 8.08
N GLU A 15 -10.15 -36.74 7.70
CA GLU A 15 -11.63 -36.73 7.79
C GLU A 15 -12.50 -35.62 7.17
N ALA A 16 -13.23 -36.05 6.14
CA ALA A 16 -14.47 -35.45 5.67
C ALA A 16 -15.66 -35.86 6.56
N ARG A 17 -16.62 -34.94 6.75
CA ARG A 17 -18.02 -35.24 7.08
C ARG A 17 -18.97 -34.35 6.29
N ASP A 18 -20.14 -34.93 6.12
CA ASP A 18 -21.14 -34.81 5.06
C ASP A 18 -22.11 -33.63 5.21
N GLU A 19 -22.77 -33.30 4.09
CA GLU A 19 -23.79 -32.27 3.92
C GLU A 19 -25.09 -32.57 4.70
N THR A 20 -25.77 -31.52 5.16
CA THR A 20 -27.18 -31.16 4.83
C THR A 20 -27.76 -30.26 5.92
N ASP A 21 -28.21 -29.06 5.56
CA ASP A 21 -29.63 -28.65 5.63
C ASP A 21 -29.76 -27.12 5.42
N ARG A 22 -30.70 -26.75 4.56
CA ARG A 22 -31.05 -25.36 4.24
C ARG A 22 -32.24 -24.98 5.12
N SER A 23 -32.08 -23.95 5.95
CA SER A 23 -33.20 -23.07 6.30
C SER A 23 -32.67 -21.69 6.73
N ILE A 24 -33.24 -20.65 6.12
CA ILE A 24 -33.07 -19.24 6.49
C ILE A 24 -34.14 -18.93 7.55
N PRO A 25 -33.81 -18.15 8.59
CA PRO A 25 -34.78 -17.20 9.08
C PRO A 25 -34.23 -15.78 9.19
N GLU A 26 -35.19 -14.87 9.07
CA GLU A 26 -35.09 -13.42 9.07
C GLU A 26 -34.62 -12.80 10.40
N GLU A 27 -34.26 -11.53 10.26
CA GLU A 27 -34.28 -10.45 11.25
C GLU A 27 -33.04 -10.16 12.12
N CYS A 28 -32.57 -8.94 11.88
CA CYS A 28 -31.53 -8.19 12.54
C CYS A 28 -32.12 -7.55 13.80
N ILE A 29 -31.69 -7.99 14.98
CA ILE A 29 -31.99 -7.29 16.25
C ILE A 29 -30.71 -7.21 17.07
N ILE A 30 -30.21 -5.99 17.23
CA ILE A 30 -29.05 -5.64 18.07
C ILE A 30 -29.52 -5.66 19.53
N PRO A 31 -28.86 -6.37 20.46
CA PRO A 31 -29.21 -6.29 21.88
C PRO A 31 -28.69 -4.99 22.52
N PRO A 32 -29.40 -4.40 23.51
CA PRO A 32 -28.98 -3.18 24.16
C PRO A 32 -27.81 -3.42 25.12
N VAL A 33 -26.91 -2.44 25.19
CA VAL A 33 -25.77 -2.41 26.12
C VAL A 33 -26.28 -2.27 27.56
N PRO A 34 -25.88 -3.13 28.52
CA PRO A 34 -26.24 -2.94 29.91
C PRO A 34 -25.38 -1.85 30.57
N SER A 35 -26.05 -0.85 31.13
CA SER A 35 -25.48 0.21 31.96
C SER A 35 -25.58 -0.14 33.44
N THR A 36 -24.47 -0.50 34.09
CA THR A 36 -24.29 -0.36 35.55
C THR A 36 -22.80 -0.28 35.93
N PRO A 37 -22.44 0.47 36.98
CA PRO A 37 -21.07 0.89 37.26
C PRO A 37 -20.31 -0.17 38.09
N THR A 38 -19.21 -0.67 37.55
CA THR A 38 -18.31 -1.57 38.29
C THR A 38 -17.14 -0.76 38.86
N THR A 39 -17.15 -0.69 40.19
CA THR A 39 -16.08 -0.43 41.17
C THR A 39 -14.67 -0.14 40.63
N MET A 40 -14.23 1.08 40.92
CA MET A 40 -12.86 1.58 40.84
C MET A 40 -11.89 0.68 41.63
N GLY A 41 -11.00 -0.01 40.91
CA GLY A 41 -9.92 -0.79 41.50
C GLY A 41 -8.89 -1.18 40.45
N SER A 42 -7.76 -0.47 40.45
CA SER A 42 -6.48 -0.86 39.85
C SER A 42 -6.40 -1.14 38.34
N VAL A 43 -6.51 -0.10 37.50
CA VAL A 43 -5.67 0.04 36.28
C VAL A 43 -5.42 1.54 36.04
N LEU A 44 -4.82 2.23 37.03
CA LEU A 44 -4.34 3.61 36.88
C LEU A 44 -2.81 3.62 36.93
N THR A 45 -2.18 2.86 36.03
CA THR A 45 -0.72 2.84 35.87
C THR A 45 -0.35 2.80 34.39
N ARG A 46 -0.86 3.77 33.62
CA ARG A 46 -0.24 4.17 32.34
C ARG A 46 -0.69 5.54 31.79
N MET A 47 -1.10 6.46 32.65
CA MET A 47 -1.45 7.85 32.27
C MET A 47 -0.60 8.91 32.99
N ASP A 48 0.52 8.52 33.61
CA ASP A 48 1.42 9.44 34.33
C ASP A 48 2.50 10.08 33.44
N SER A 49 2.41 9.98 32.12
CA SER A 49 3.38 10.60 31.19
C SER A 49 2.77 11.59 30.20
N LEU A 50 1.51 11.99 30.39
CA LEU A 50 0.89 13.08 29.60
C LEU A 50 1.04 14.45 30.30
N THR A 51 1.70 14.50 31.45
CA THR A 51 1.88 15.72 32.26
C THR A 51 3.22 16.43 32.00
N GLU A 52 4.20 15.76 31.37
CA GLU A 52 5.30 16.44 30.67
C GLU A 52 4.91 16.50 29.19
N GLY A 53 4.67 17.70 28.65
CA GLY A 53 4.37 17.89 27.22
C GLY A 53 5.47 17.33 26.29
N GLY A 54 5.34 17.50 24.98
CA GLY A 54 6.34 17.01 24.03
C GLY A 54 5.74 16.52 22.73
N TYR A 55 6.52 15.79 21.95
CA TYR A 55 6.07 15.26 20.66
C TYR A 55 6.21 13.74 20.62
N ARG A 56 5.25 13.07 19.98
CA ARG A 56 5.42 11.71 19.49
C ARG A 56 5.63 11.76 17.99
N ILE A 57 6.80 11.35 17.54
CA ILE A 57 7.17 11.29 16.12
C ILE A 57 7.00 9.85 15.66
N SER A 58 6.11 9.60 14.70
CA SER A 58 5.90 8.30 14.09
C SER A 58 6.34 8.35 12.64
N VAL A 59 7.34 7.55 12.28
CA VAL A 59 7.82 7.40 10.91
C VAL A 59 7.22 6.14 10.33
N VAL A 60 6.56 6.28 9.18
CA VAL A 60 5.98 5.16 8.44
C VAL A 60 6.88 4.87 7.25
N THR A 61 7.54 3.72 7.28
CA THR A 61 8.31 3.20 6.14
C THR A 61 7.34 2.56 5.15
N GLY A 62 7.47 2.88 3.87
CA GLY A 62 6.55 2.32 2.87
C GLY A 62 6.76 0.83 2.65
N ASP A 63 5.77 0.18 2.04
CA ASP A 63 5.78 -1.27 1.77
C ASP A 63 6.42 -1.63 0.41
N ARG A 64 7.31 -0.78 -0.11
CA ARG A 64 8.02 -1.07 -1.37
C ARG A 64 9.11 -2.11 -1.14
N HIS A 65 9.42 -2.88 -2.17
CA HIS A 65 10.52 -3.85 -2.09
C HIS A 65 11.85 -3.13 -1.78
N GLY A 66 12.52 -3.54 -0.69
CA GLY A 66 13.76 -2.91 -0.23
C GLY A 66 13.57 -1.53 0.40
N ALA A 67 12.35 -1.20 0.85
CA ALA A 67 12.04 0.09 1.46
C ALA A 67 12.68 0.32 2.83
N GLY A 68 13.05 -0.73 3.57
CA GLY A 68 13.61 -0.64 4.92
C GLY A 68 15.06 -0.15 4.96
N THR A 69 15.54 0.22 6.15
CA THR A 69 16.91 0.70 6.34
C THR A 69 17.47 0.30 7.70
N ASP A 70 18.75 -0.09 7.73
CA ASP A 70 19.50 -0.27 8.98
C ASP A 70 20.31 0.98 9.37
N ALA A 71 20.24 2.05 8.56
CA ALA A 71 20.98 3.29 8.76
C ALA A 71 20.53 4.07 10.01
N ASN A 72 21.41 4.93 10.51
CA ASN A 72 21.00 5.86 11.55
C ASN A 72 20.15 6.98 10.95
N VAL A 73 19.00 7.25 11.57
CA VAL A 73 18.03 8.25 11.10
C VAL A 73 17.94 9.42 12.09
N TRP A 74 17.88 10.63 11.56
CA TRP A 74 17.68 11.84 12.35
C TRP A 74 16.60 12.72 11.75
N ILE A 75 15.91 13.43 12.63
CA ILE A 75 14.92 14.43 12.27
C ILE A 75 15.18 15.74 13.02
N ARG A 76 14.80 16.84 12.39
CA ARG A 76 14.67 18.15 13.04
C ARG A 76 13.33 18.76 12.66
N LEU A 77 12.64 19.30 13.65
CA LEU A 77 11.37 19.99 13.48
C LEU A 77 11.62 21.48 13.27
N HIS A 78 10.76 22.12 12.48
CA HIS A 78 10.75 23.56 12.26
C HIS A 78 9.35 24.10 12.53
N ASP A 79 9.26 25.18 13.29
CA ASP A 79 8.00 25.90 13.49
C ASP A 79 7.80 27.01 12.44
N VAL A 80 6.60 27.57 12.43
CA VAL A 80 6.19 28.68 11.55
C VAL A 80 7.00 29.98 11.76
N ASP A 81 7.67 30.13 12.91
CA ASP A 81 8.53 31.27 13.21
C ASP A 81 9.99 31.04 12.73
N GLY A 82 10.25 29.88 12.09
CA GLY A 82 11.57 29.48 11.61
C GLY A 82 12.51 28.95 12.69
N ARG A 83 12.02 28.73 13.91
CA ARG A 83 12.79 28.11 15.00
C ARG A 83 13.02 26.64 14.69
N LYS A 84 14.11 26.10 15.24
CA LYS A 84 14.56 24.73 15.00
C LYS A 84 14.60 23.96 16.31
N SER A 85 14.10 22.73 16.31
CA SER A 85 14.34 21.81 17.42
C SER A 85 15.83 21.40 17.47
N PRO A 86 16.31 20.85 18.59
CA PRO A 86 17.51 20.01 18.58
C PRO A 86 17.38 18.88 17.54
N VAL A 87 18.52 18.33 17.12
CA VAL A 87 18.53 17.11 16.30
C VAL A 87 18.04 15.95 17.14
N ILE A 88 17.06 15.21 16.63
CA ILE A 88 16.45 14.06 17.30
C ILE A 88 16.89 12.81 16.56
N THR A 89 17.53 11.88 17.28
CA THR A 89 17.86 10.56 16.75
C THR A 89 16.62 9.68 16.81
N LEU A 90 16.28 9.05 15.67
CA LEU A 90 15.10 8.20 15.53
C LEU A 90 15.50 6.73 15.54
N ASN A 91 16.20 6.29 16.59
CA ASN A 91 16.59 4.89 16.77
C ASN A 91 16.25 4.45 18.20
N HIS A 92 15.57 3.31 18.34
CA HIS A 92 15.42 2.61 19.60
C HIS A 92 16.64 1.75 19.87
N THR A 93 17.09 1.73 21.11
CA THR A 93 18.15 0.80 21.52
C THR A 93 17.63 -0.64 21.45
N PHE A 94 18.38 -1.52 20.79
CA PHE A 94 18.10 -2.97 20.67
C PHE A 94 16.83 -3.37 19.88
N LYS A 95 16.29 -2.48 19.06
CA LYS A 95 15.21 -2.78 18.12
C LYS A 95 15.67 -2.42 16.71
N ASN A 96 15.32 -3.25 15.72
CA ASN A 96 15.45 -2.81 14.34
C ASN A 96 14.24 -1.95 14.00
N ASP A 97 14.48 -0.69 13.69
CA ASP A 97 13.46 0.28 13.33
C ASP A 97 13.47 0.54 11.82
N HIS A 98 12.42 1.19 11.34
CA HIS A 98 12.29 1.61 9.95
C HIS A 98 12.27 0.45 8.95
N GLU A 99 11.72 -0.69 9.37
CA GLU A 99 11.52 -1.84 8.50
C GLU A 99 10.45 -1.59 7.44
N ARG A 100 10.53 -2.33 6.33
CA ARG A 100 9.52 -2.25 5.25
C ARG A 100 8.10 -2.43 5.82
N GLY A 101 7.22 -1.45 5.55
CA GLY A 101 5.83 -1.47 6.00
C GLY A 101 5.63 -1.21 7.51
N GLU A 102 6.69 -0.94 8.26
CA GLU A 102 6.63 -0.69 9.70
C GLU A 102 6.33 0.78 10.01
N THR A 103 5.75 1.01 11.19
CA THR A 103 5.66 2.33 11.82
C THR A 103 6.53 2.36 13.09
N SER A 104 7.58 3.17 13.09
CA SER A 104 8.47 3.36 14.23
C SER A 104 8.12 4.67 14.95
N SER A 105 7.84 4.62 16.25
CA SER A 105 7.34 5.78 17.02
C SER A 105 8.26 6.17 18.17
N PHE A 106 8.59 7.46 18.28
CA PHE A 106 9.60 8.00 19.20
C PHE A 106 8.99 9.12 20.04
N SER A 107 9.16 9.05 21.36
CA SER A 107 8.74 10.11 22.29
C SER A 107 9.87 11.12 22.47
N VAL A 108 9.57 12.40 22.27
CA VAL A 108 10.52 13.52 22.31
C VAL A 108 10.08 14.50 23.38
N LYS A 109 11.05 14.96 24.17
CA LYS A 109 10.85 15.98 25.21
C LYS A 109 10.31 17.30 24.62
N PRO A 110 9.63 18.13 25.41
CA PRO A 110 9.12 19.41 24.93
C PRO A 110 10.26 20.30 24.43
N VAL A 111 10.00 20.99 23.32
CA VAL A 111 10.89 22.02 22.79
C VAL A 111 10.40 23.37 23.32
N LEU A 112 11.26 24.09 24.05
CA LEU A 112 10.90 25.37 24.65
C LEU A 112 10.58 26.41 23.57
N ASN A 113 9.50 27.18 23.77
CA ASN A 113 9.06 28.26 22.87
C ASN A 113 8.90 27.81 21.41
N PHE A 114 8.42 26.59 21.19
CA PHE A 114 8.18 26.06 19.84
C PHE A 114 6.73 26.29 19.44
N GLY A 115 6.53 26.95 18.29
CA GLY A 115 5.21 27.23 17.75
C GLY A 115 4.61 26.04 17.00
N ARG A 116 3.60 26.34 16.18
CA ARG A 116 2.99 25.37 15.26
C ARG A 116 4.04 24.84 14.28
N LEU A 117 4.05 23.52 14.05
CA LEU A 117 4.98 22.92 13.09
C LEU A 117 4.66 23.35 11.66
N GLU A 118 5.70 23.70 10.91
CA GLU A 118 5.61 24.08 9.50
C GLU A 118 6.24 23.02 8.59
N LYS A 119 7.40 22.48 8.98
CA LYS A 119 8.15 21.52 8.17
C LYS A 119 9.04 20.62 9.02
N VAL A 120 9.49 19.53 8.41
CA VAL A 120 10.48 18.63 8.99
C VAL A 120 11.69 18.51 8.07
N GLU A 121 12.86 18.35 8.67
CA GLU A 121 14.12 18.02 8.03
C GLU A 121 14.46 16.57 8.45
N LEU A 122 14.48 15.63 7.50
CA LEU A 122 14.75 14.20 7.74
C LEU A 122 15.96 13.77 6.91
N TRP A 123 16.88 13.02 7.54
CA TRP A 123 18.06 12.49 6.86
C TRP A 123 18.55 11.23 7.56
N ARG A 124 19.48 10.54 6.88
CA ARG A 124 20.14 9.33 7.40
C ARG A 124 21.57 9.24 6.92
N ASP A 125 22.35 8.38 7.56
CA ASP A 125 23.72 8.07 7.13
C ASP A 125 23.80 6.86 6.19
N ARG A 126 25.03 6.37 5.97
CA ARG A 126 25.36 5.19 5.16
C ARG A 126 25.50 3.90 5.98
N PHE A 127 25.15 3.90 7.27
CA PHE A 127 25.32 2.70 8.09
C PHE A 127 24.39 1.58 7.62
N GLY A 128 24.83 0.33 7.79
CA GLY A 128 24.06 -0.86 7.42
C GLY A 128 24.04 -1.21 5.93
N PHE A 129 23.19 -2.16 5.56
CA PHE A 129 22.98 -2.59 4.18
C PHE A 129 21.70 -1.97 3.62
N GLY A 130 21.73 -1.53 2.36
CA GLY A 130 20.60 -0.83 1.74
C GLY A 130 20.94 0.64 1.48
N HIS A 131 21.11 0.98 0.20
CA HIS A 131 21.50 2.34 -0.19
C HIS A 131 20.34 3.33 -0.26
N ALA A 132 19.09 2.91 -0.05
CA ALA A 132 17.91 3.75 -0.16
C ALA A 132 16.87 3.33 0.88
N TRP A 133 16.17 4.31 1.45
CA TRP A 133 15.08 4.10 2.42
C TRP A 133 13.82 4.77 1.87
N PHE A 134 12.70 4.06 1.76
CA PHE A 134 11.46 4.67 1.27
C PHE A 134 10.56 5.07 2.43
N VAL A 135 10.42 6.37 2.64
CA VAL A 135 9.55 6.93 3.66
C VAL A 135 8.19 7.23 3.05
N ASP A 136 7.13 6.66 3.63
CA ASP A 136 5.77 6.98 3.25
C ASP A 136 5.40 8.37 3.81
N ARG A 137 5.44 8.51 5.13
CA ARG A 137 5.14 9.76 5.83
C ARG A 137 5.77 9.82 7.21
N VAL A 138 5.85 11.02 7.74
CA VAL A 138 6.14 11.29 9.15
C VAL A 138 4.93 11.95 9.78
N GLU A 139 4.50 11.41 10.91
CA GLU A 139 3.42 11.94 11.74
C GLU A 139 4.05 12.50 13.02
N VAL A 140 3.71 13.73 13.39
CA VAL A 140 4.16 14.36 14.64
C VAL A 140 2.94 14.75 15.45
N LEU A 141 2.70 14.07 16.56
CA LEU A 141 1.64 14.38 17.51
C LEU A 141 2.21 15.26 18.62
N ASP A 142 1.69 16.48 18.77
CA ASP A 142 1.93 17.30 19.95
C ASP A 142 1.12 16.75 21.13
N LEU A 143 1.81 16.28 22.15
CA LEU A 143 1.19 15.65 23.32
C LEU A 143 0.53 16.67 24.26
N LEU A 144 0.85 17.96 24.13
CA LEU A 144 0.25 19.01 24.94
C LEU A 144 -1.06 19.51 24.31
N SER A 145 -1.04 19.83 23.01
CA SER A 145 -2.22 20.35 22.29
C SER A 145 -3.12 19.25 21.72
N GLY A 146 -2.61 18.04 21.53
CA GLY A 146 -3.30 16.95 20.84
C GLY A 146 -3.29 17.09 19.31
N GLU A 147 -2.65 18.11 18.76
CA GLU A 147 -2.59 18.38 17.32
C GLU A 147 -1.68 17.38 16.60
N LEU A 148 -2.18 16.83 15.49
CA LEU A 148 -1.44 15.88 14.64
C LEU A 148 -0.98 16.56 13.35
N TYR A 149 0.33 16.59 13.15
CA TYR A 149 0.98 17.14 11.96
C TYR A 149 1.42 16.01 11.04
N MET A 150 1.06 16.08 9.75
CA MET A 150 1.40 15.06 8.76
C MET A 150 2.33 15.60 7.69
N PHE A 151 3.43 14.90 7.47
CA PHE A 151 4.45 15.21 6.47
C PHE A 151 4.58 14.05 5.49
N PRO A 152 3.85 14.06 4.36
CA PRO A 152 3.92 13.00 3.37
C PRO A 152 5.24 13.08 2.61
N PHE A 153 6.08 12.05 2.73
CA PHE A 153 7.36 11.99 2.03
C PHE A 153 7.16 11.33 0.66
N HIS A 154 6.59 10.12 0.65
CA HIS A 154 6.45 9.24 -0.52
C HIS A 154 7.70 9.24 -1.43
N ARG A 155 8.89 9.20 -0.82
CA ARG A 155 10.18 9.40 -1.49
C ARG A 155 11.22 8.43 -0.95
N TRP A 156 12.14 8.05 -1.84
CA TRP A 156 13.38 7.39 -1.47
C TRP A 156 14.37 8.41 -0.93
N LEU A 157 14.87 8.20 0.28
CA LEU A 157 15.90 8.99 0.93
C LEU A 157 17.29 8.38 0.67
N PRO A 158 18.09 8.98 -0.23
CA PRO A 158 19.50 8.66 -0.35
C PRO A 158 20.28 9.04 0.92
N PRO A 159 21.45 8.41 1.16
CA PRO A 159 22.25 8.68 2.34
C PRO A 159 22.87 10.07 2.27
N ASP A 160 23.07 10.67 3.45
CA ASP A 160 23.68 11.99 3.66
C ASP A 160 22.99 13.16 2.95
N GLN A 161 21.74 12.97 2.50
CA GLN A 161 20.93 14.03 1.92
C GLN A 161 19.83 14.43 2.91
N HIS A 162 19.76 15.74 3.17
CA HIS A 162 18.73 16.34 4.00
C HIS A 162 17.49 16.62 3.15
N PHE A 163 16.36 16.02 3.53
CA PHE A 163 15.07 16.26 2.89
C PHE A 163 14.20 17.13 3.77
N PHE A 164 13.73 18.23 3.19
CA PHE A 164 12.78 19.13 3.81
C PHE A 164 11.39 18.87 3.22
N VAL A 165 10.42 18.63 4.10
CA VAL A 165 9.01 18.42 3.73
C VAL A 165 8.13 19.34 4.58
N ALA A 166 7.37 20.19 3.91
CA ALA A 166 6.40 21.06 4.55
C ALA A 166 5.16 20.27 4.99
N LEU A 167 4.39 20.84 5.90
CA LEU A 167 3.12 20.27 6.37
C LEU A 167 2.20 19.98 5.17
N TYR A 168 1.75 18.72 5.07
CA TYR A 168 0.94 18.19 3.98
C TYR A 168 1.58 18.27 2.57
N ASP A 169 2.88 18.58 2.45
CA ASP A 169 3.60 18.80 1.17
C ASP A 169 2.87 19.78 0.22
N SER A 170 2.16 20.75 0.80
CA SER A 170 1.20 21.62 0.11
C SER A 170 1.84 22.89 -0.45
N VAL A 171 2.92 22.75 -1.23
CA VAL A 171 3.72 23.90 -1.71
C VAL A 171 3.82 23.94 -3.23
N LEU A 172 3.37 25.05 -3.83
CA LEU A 172 3.51 25.31 -5.27
C LEU A 172 4.99 25.55 -5.65
N PRO A 173 5.41 25.21 -6.88
CA PRO A 173 6.82 25.33 -7.30
C PRO A 173 7.43 26.73 -7.11
N HIS A 174 6.66 27.80 -7.35
CA HIS A 174 7.14 29.17 -7.20
C HIS A 174 7.28 29.63 -5.75
N SER A 175 6.60 28.94 -4.82
CA SER A 175 6.62 29.25 -3.39
C SER A 175 7.49 28.26 -2.59
N ASP A 176 8.13 27.29 -3.26
CA ASP A 176 8.94 26.29 -2.59
C ASP A 176 10.26 26.91 -2.10
N PRO A 177 10.54 26.93 -0.78
CA PRO A 177 11.83 27.39 -0.27
C PRO A 177 12.99 26.42 -0.60
N HIS A 178 12.70 25.18 -0.97
CA HIS A 178 13.66 24.12 -1.27
C HIS A 178 13.68 23.75 -2.77
N GLN A 179 13.74 24.76 -3.65
CA GLN A 179 13.69 24.58 -5.11
C GLN A 179 14.77 23.65 -5.68
N THR A 180 15.97 23.63 -5.08
CA THR A 180 17.07 22.75 -5.50
C THR A 180 16.70 21.29 -5.28
N GLN A 181 16.18 20.94 -4.09
CA GLN A 181 15.69 19.59 -3.78
C GLN A 181 14.59 19.16 -4.78
N ARG A 182 13.58 20.01 -5.00
CA ARG A 182 12.52 19.74 -5.99
C ARG A 182 13.09 19.49 -7.38
N ARG A 183 14.06 20.30 -7.81
CA ARG A 183 14.69 20.20 -9.14
C ARG A 183 15.44 18.88 -9.30
N GLU A 184 16.25 18.50 -8.32
CA GLU A 184 17.00 17.24 -8.33
C GLU A 184 16.06 16.03 -8.38
N GLU A 185 14.98 16.05 -7.59
CA GLU A 185 13.98 15.00 -7.63
C GLU A 185 13.27 14.89 -8.98
N LEU A 186 12.89 16.02 -9.58
CA LEU A 186 12.28 16.03 -10.92
C LEU A 186 13.25 15.55 -11.99
N GLN A 187 14.54 15.91 -11.90
CA GLN A 187 15.57 15.41 -12.81
C GLN A 187 15.75 13.89 -12.67
N ARG A 188 15.81 13.38 -11.43
CA ARG A 188 15.86 11.94 -11.16
C ARG A 188 14.64 11.22 -11.73
N LYS A 189 13.43 11.74 -11.50
CA LYS A 189 12.19 11.19 -12.06
C LYS A 189 12.23 11.20 -13.59
N ARG A 190 12.66 12.27 -14.25
CA ARG A 190 12.80 12.31 -15.73
C ARG A 190 13.78 11.26 -16.26
N HIS A 191 14.83 10.93 -15.51
CA HIS A 191 15.77 9.89 -15.90
C HIS A 191 15.17 8.48 -15.79
N ILE A 192 14.34 8.24 -14.78
CA ILE A 192 13.67 6.95 -14.51
C ILE A 192 12.47 6.75 -15.44
N TYR A 193 11.59 7.75 -15.52
CA TYR A 193 10.34 7.72 -16.30
C TYR A 193 10.60 8.22 -17.72
N ARG A 194 11.23 7.35 -18.52
CA ARG A 194 11.45 7.59 -19.95
C ARG A 194 10.27 7.08 -20.75
N TYR A 195 10.00 7.71 -21.88
CA TYR A 195 8.83 7.45 -22.69
C TYR A 195 9.19 7.10 -24.13
N LYS A 196 8.41 6.22 -24.76
CA LYS A 196 8.58 5.80 -26.15
C LYS A 196 7.23 5.46 -26.79
N ALA A 197 6.99 5.94 -28.01
CA ALA A 197 5.94 5.43 -28.87
C ALA A 197 6.45 4.20 -29.64
N TRP A 198 5.73 3.08 -29.55
CA TRP A 198 6.13 1.82 -30.19
C TRP A 198 5.61 1.66 -31.62
N ILE A 199 4.56 2.40 -31.97
CA ILE A 199 3.95 2.45 -33.29
C ILE A 199 3.78 3.93 -33.71
N PRO A 200 3.87 4.26 -35.02
CA PRO A 200 3.56 5.61 -35.50
C PRO A 200 2.16 6.05 -35.06
N ASP A 201 2.05 7.29 -34.57
CA ASP A 201 0.82 7.91 -34.06
C ASP A 201 0.11 7.17 -32.91
N GLY A 202 0.76 6.15 -32.32
CA GLY A 202 0.25 5.45 -31.15
C GLY A 202 0.47 6.22 -29.85
N PRO A 203 -0.27 5.87 -28.78
CA PRO A 203 -0.03 6.44 -27.47
C PRO A 203 1.38 6.11 -26.98
N THR A 204 2.02 7.12 -26.39
CA THR A 204 3.32 6.97 -25.74
C THR A 204 3.23 6.05 -24.53
N GLN A 205 4.17 5.13 -24.40
CA GLN A 205 4.26 4.22 -23.27
C GLN A 205 5.56 4.47 -22.49
N SER A 206 5.61 3.99 -21.24
CA SER A 206 6.88 3.95 -20.52
C SER A 206 7.88 3.08 -21.28
N TYR A 207 9.09 3.59 -21.49
CA TYR A 207 10.17 2.88 -22.16
C TYR A 207 10.60 1.65 -21.36
N SER A 208 10.67 1.80 -20.04
CA SER A 208 11.00 0.75 -19.08
C SER A 208 10.18 0.99 -17.82
N LEU A 209 9.50 -0.04 -17.31
CA LEU A 209 8.74 0.07 -16.08
C LEU A 209 9.70 0.26 -14.89
N PRO A 210 9.63 1.40 -14.17
CA PRO A 210 10.46 1.60 -12.98
C PRO A 210 10.21 0.53 -11.93
N GLU A 211 11.24 0.16 -11.17
CA GLU A 211 11.14 -0.83 -10.07
C GLU A 211 9.95 -0.57 -9.15
N ASP A 212 9.80 0.71 -8.79
CA ASP A 212 8.76 1.28 -7.94
C ASP A 212 7.32 1.10 -8.46
N GLU A 213 7.15 1.00 -9.77
CA GLU A 213 5.85 0.86 -10.44
C GLU A 213 5.54 -0.62 -10.77
N ARG A 214 6.45 -1.54 -10.44
CA ARG A 214 6.21 -2.97 -10.61
C ARG A 214 5.24 -3.44 -9.56
N PHE A 215 4.37 -4.37 -9.94
CA PHE A 215 3.58 -5.14 -8.99
C PHE A 215 4.46 -5.74 -7.89
N SER A 216 3.90 -5.82 -6.68
CA SER A 216 4.51 -6.53 -5.56
C SER A 216 4.81 -7.98 -5.96
N HIS A 217 5.81 -8.58 -5.30
CA HIS A 217 6.19 -9.96 -5.59
C HIS A 217 5.02 -10.92 -5.41
N GLU A 218 4.20 -10.72 -4.37
CA GLU A 218 2.99 -11.51 -4.10
C GLU A 218 1.99 -11.42 -5.25
N TYR A 219 1.67 -10.20 -5.70
CA TYR A 219 0.71 -10.00 -6.77
C TYR A 219 1.18 -10.59 -8.12
N LYS A 220 2.49 -10.58 -8.38
CA LYS A 220 3.05 -11.26 -9.56
C LYS A 220 2.80 -12.78 -9.50
N TRP A 221 2.99 -13.40 -8.34
CA TRP A 221 2.73 -14.83 -8.16
C TRP A 221 1.25 -15.16 -8.26
N ASP A 222 0.36 -14.28 -7.80
CA ASP A 222 -1.08 -14.42 -7.98
C ASP A 222 -1.48 -14.40 -9.45
N ILE A 223 -0.97 -13.44 -10.24
CA ILE A 223 -1.23 -13.42 -11.69
C ILE A 223 -0.72 -14.70 -12.35
N VAL A 224 0.49 -15.14 -12.00
CA VAL A 224 1.12 -16.33 -12.60
C VAL A 224 0.33 -17.59 -12.26
N SER A 225 -0.05 -17.77 -11.00
CA SER A 225 -0.82 -18.93 -10.54
C SER A 225 -2.22 -18.94 -11.16
N MET A 226 -2.90 -17.79 -11.19
CA MET A 226 -4.18 -17.60 -11.84
C MET A 226 -4.11 -17.98 -13.33
N LYS A 227 -3.11 -17.45 -14.04
CA LYS A 227 -2.89 -17.75 -15.46
C LYS A 227 -2.66 -19.24 -15.70
N ALA A 228 -1.84 -19.87 -14.86
CA ALA A 228 -1.56 -21.31 -14.97
C ALA A 228 -2.84 -22.14 -14.76
N ARG A 229 -3.63 -21.82 -13.72
CA ARG A 229 -4.92 -22.46 -13.46
C ARG A 229 -5.87 -22.30 -14.66
N MET A 230 -6.03 -21.09 -15.17
CA MET A 230 -6.89 -20.82 -16.34
C MET A 230 -6.43 -21.57 -17.59
N MET A 231 -5.11 -21.72 -17.82
CA MET A 231 -4.59 -22.52 -18.94
C MET A 231 -4.95 -24.00 -18.81
N VAL A 232 -4.88 -24.57 -17.60
CA VAL A 232 -5.25 -25.97 -17.35
C VAL A 232 -6.74 -26.18 -17.60
N GLU A 233 -7.60 -25.34 -17.03
CA GLU A 233 -9.05 -25.36 -17.25
C GLU A 233 -9.40 -25.25 -18.75
N THR A 234 -8.76 -24.30 -19.45
CA THR A 234 -8.96 -24.11 -20.90
C THR A 234 -8.52 -25.32 -21.72
N LYS A 235 -7.41 -25.98 -21.35
CA LYS A 235 -6.96 -27.22 -22.03
C LYS A 235 -7.94 -28.37 -21.81
N LEU A 236 -8.51 -28.50 -20.62
CA LEU A 236 -9.54 -29.50 -20.32
C LEU A 236 -10.82 -29.26 -21.13
N ILE A 237 -11.25 -27.99 -21.25
CA ILE A 237 -12.38 -27.60 -22.12
C ILE A 237 -12.10 -28.00 -23.57
N LYS A 238 -10.93 -27.64 -24.08
CA LYS A 238 -10.51 -27.97 -25.44
C LYS A 238 -10.65 -29.47 -25.71
N ILE A 239 -10.09 -30.32 -24.85
CA ILE A 239 -10.17 -31.78 -24.99
C ILE A 239 -11.63 -32.28 -25.05
N LYS A 240 -12.54 -31.70 -24.27
CA LYS A 240 -13.92 -32.18 -24.13
C LYS A 240 -14.93 -31.58 -25.14
N VAL A 241 -14.61 -30.45 -25.78
CA VAL A 241 -15.58 -29.65 -26.54
C VAL A 241 -15.21 -29.47 -28.03
N PHE A 242 -14.09 -30.02 -28.51
CA PHE A 242 -13.54 -29.69 -29.83
C PHE A 242 -14.34 -30.12 -31.08
N HIS A 243 -15.51 -30.71 -30.94
CA HIS A 243 -16.44 -30.94 -32.06
C HIS A 243 -17.73 -30.18 -31.79
N TRP A 244 -17.87 -29.06 -32.50
CA TRP A 244 -19.00 -28.16 -32.44
C TRP A 244 -19.95 -28.50 -33.57
N GLU A 245 -21.08 -29.10 -33.23
CA GLU A 245 -22.12 -29.50 -34.18
C GLU A 245 -23.37 -28.61 -34.05
N SER A 246 -23.50 -27.91 -32.91
CA SER A 246 -24.66 -27.07 -32.58
C SER A 246 -24.30 -25.85 -31.73
N MET A 247 -25.22 -24.89 -31.62
CA MET A 247 -25.06 -23.71 -30.75
C MET A 247 -25.12 -24.09 -29.26
N GLU A 248 -25.77 -25.21 -28.93
CA GLU A 248 -25.84 -25.77 -27.58
C GLU A 248 -24.46 -26.21 -27.06
N ASP A 249 -23.52 -26.53 -27.96
CA ASP A 249 -22.15 -26.89 -27.62
C ASP A 249 -21.41 -25.72 -26.97
N LEU A 250 -21.86 -24.48 -27.21
CA LEU A 250 -21.31 -23.26 -26.63
C LEU A 250 -21.56 -23.16 -25.14
N ARG A 251 -22.71 -23.68 -24.68
CA ARG A 251 -23.01 -23.77 -23.25
C ARG A 251 -22.04 -24.71 -22.52
N ARG A 252 -21.48 -25.72 -23.22
CA ARG A 252 -20.53 -26.68 -22.61
C ARG A 252 -19.20 -26.03 -22.23
N VAL A 253 -18.74 -25.00 -22.96
CA VAL A 253 -17.49 -24.27 -22.63
C VAL A 253 -17.56 -23.61 -21.24
N TYR A 254 -18.73 -23.05 -20.92
CA TYR A 254 -18.93 -22.29 -19.69
C TYR A 254 -19.10 -23.18 -18.45
N LYS A 255 -19.62 -24.41 -18.61
CA LYS A 255 -19.79 -25.38 -17.52
C LYS A 255 -18.48 -25.80 -16.83
N PHE A 256 -17.34 -25.64 -17.50
CA PHE A 256 -16.04 -26.12 -17.00
C PHE A 256 -15.08 -25.01 -16.55
N SER A 257 -15.47 -23.73 -16.61
CA SER A 257 -14.57 -22.62 -16.24
C SER A 257 -15.24 -21.50 -15.44
N LEU A 258 -16.23 -20.81 -16.03
CA LEU A 258 -16.69 -19.51 -15.55
C LEU A 258 -18.18 -19.46 -15.16
N GLY A 259 -18.89 -20.59 -15.25
CA GLY A 259 -20.33 -20.64 -15.10
C GLY A 259 -21.05 -20.09 -16.33
N GLU A 260 -22.31 -20.49 -16.52
CA GLU A 260 -23.09 -20.12 -17.70
C GLU A 260 -23.45 -18.62 -17.68
N PRO A 261 -23.05 -17.83 -18.69
CA PRO A 261 -23.31 -16.40 -18.69
C PRO A 261 -24.79 -16.12 -18.96
N LYS A 262 -25.38 -15.21 -18.18
CA LYS A 262 -26.77 -14.76 -18.35
C LYS A 262 -27.08 -14.25 -19.76
N SER A 263 -26.06 -13.79 -20.50
CA SER A 263 -26.19 -13.31 -21.88
C SER A 263 -26.65 -14.37 -22.88
N LEU A 264 -26.59 -15.66 -22.53
CA LEU A 264 -27.08 -16.74 -23.40
C LEU A 264 -28.60 -16.68 -23.65
N ASP A 265 -29.34 -16.03 -22.75
CA ASP A 265 -30.80 -15.89 -22.84
C ASP A 265 -31.25 -14.42 -23.01
N HIS A 266 -30.33 -13.48 -23.26
CA HIS A 266 -30.62 -12.03 -23.30
C HIS A 266 -30.50 -11.37 -24.69
N TRP A 267 -31.22 -10.25 -24.83
CA TRP A 267 -31.46 -9.51 -26.07
C TRP A 267 -30.27 -8.64 -26.52
N PHE A 268 -29.90 -8.76 -27.79
CA PHE A 268 -28.79 -8.04 -28.45
C PHE A 268 -28.79 -6.52 -28.21
N GLY A 269 -29.97 -5.87 -28.19
CA GLY A 269 -30.09 -4.42 -28.00
C GLY A 269 -29.62 -3.96 -26.61
N LEU A 270 -29.90 -4.75 -25.57
CA LEU A 270 -29.50 -4.40 -24.19
C LEU A 270 -27.97 -4.34 -24.04
N GLN A 271 -27.25 -5.18 -24.79
CA GLN A 271 -25.78 -5.19 -24.79
C GLN A 271 -25.17 -3.89 -25.32
N ARG A 272 -25.91 -3.10 -26.12
CA ARG A 272 -25.44 -1.80 -26.63
C ARG A 272 -25.46 -0.70 -25.59
N VAL A 273 -26.18 -0.89 -24.48
CA VAL A 273 -26.30 0.10 -23.40
C VAL A 273 -25.69 -0.40 -22.09
N GLN A 274 -25.78 -1.71 -21.82
CA GLN A 274 -25.34 -2.32 -20.56
C GLN A 274 -24.24 -3.38 -20.74
N GLY A 275 -23.78 -3.60 -21.97
CA GLY A 275 -22.72 -4.57 -22.26
C GLY A 275 -21.31 -4.04 -22.01
N VAL A 276 -20.31 -4.78 -22.49
CA VAL A 276 -18.89 -4.47 -22.28
C VAL A 276 -18.41 -3.27 -23.09
N ASN A 277 -19.15 -2.87 -24.14
CA ASN A 277 -18.82 -1.71 -24.97
C ASN A 277 -20.05 -0.84 -25.28
N PRO A 278 -20.53 -0.05 -24.31
CA PRO A 278 -21.74 0.77 -24.46
C PRO A 278 -21.48 2.12 -25.15
N PHE A 279 -20.26 2.38 -25.63
CA PHE A 279 -19.85 3.71 -26.11
C PHE A 279 -20.17 3.99 -27.59
N LEU A 280 -20.64 2.98 -28.33
CA LEU A 280 -20.87 3.09 -29.77
C LEU A 280 -22.30 3.51 -30.15
N ILE A 281 -23.26 3.43 -29.25
CA ILE A 281 -24.65 3.81 -29.53
C ILE A 281 -24.79 5.33 -29.52
N GLN A 282 -25.48 5.89 -30.52
CA GLN A 282 -25.76 7.32 -30.64
C GLN A 282 -27.21 7.51 -31.08
N LEU A 283 -27.81 8.63 -30.66
CA LEU A 283 -29.12 9.03 -31.14
C LEU A 283 -28.98 9.49 -32.59
N CYS A 284 -29.81 8.93 -33.48
CA CYS A 284 -29.90 9.36 -34.88
C CYS A 284 -30.71 10.66 -35.01
#